data_AF-A0A0Q0YST9-F1
#
_entry.id   AF-A0A0Q0YST9-F1
#
_cell.length_a   1.000
_cell.length_b   1.000
_cell.length_c   1.000
_cell.angle_alpha   90.00
_cell.angle_beta   90.00
_cell.angle_gamma   90.00
#
_symmetry.space_group_name_H-M   'P 1'
#
loop_
_entity.id
_entity.type
_entity.pdbx_description
1 polymer ?
#
loop_
_entity_poly.entity_id
_entity_poly.type
_entity_poly.pdbx_seq_one_letter_code
_entity_poly.pdbx_strand_id
1 'polypeptide(L)'
;MSDTPSHSADSSESATPETASRPWADVQPEHFKMLRLAPLPIDRSTGARPLRFVQFGYAERHSKALSLLRLSVSVPGQHLRKEQNQLDIWLDHSIQRVSISPERGLLTEPLNRGIGGFLIAQGAQWVQKKWPTYCFESLDLPAKYALQEDMRLRRDHCLRTQGFDVVYEDALLLKARIEAGQAADLYTTWNNEKIQFVEILDAAQMLQQAEQNLQEQELKLRGKDERISKYQREDTGLRFTIACLVAFAVFQAGLLIWIATHR
;
A
#
# COMPACT_ATOMS: atom_id res chain seq x y z
N MET A 1 4.38 -17.41 -73.32
CA MET A 1 5.36 -18.02 -72.41
C MET A 1 6.48 -17.01 -72.19
N SER A 2 6.45 -16.33 -71.06
CA SER A 2 7.58 -15.58 -70.51
C SER A 2 7.47 -15.71 -69.00
N ASP A 3 8.36 -16.51 -68.43
CA ASP A 3 8.57 -16.66 -66.99
C ASP A 3 9.39 -15.48 -66.46
N THR A 4 8.96 -14.88 -65.35
CA THR A 4 9.84 -14.16 -64.44
C THR A 4 9.28 -14.31 -63.02
N PRO A 5 10.08 -14.76 -62.04
CA PRO A 5 9.60 -15.24 -60.75
C PRO A 5 9.36 -14.09 -59.76
N SER A 6 8.27 -14.18 -58.98
CA SER A 6 8.08 -13.31 -57.82
C SER A 6 8.88 -13.87 -56.64
N HIS A 7 9.86 -13.07 -56.22
CA HIS A 7 10.73 -13.31 -55.08
C HIS A 7 9.89 -13.32 -53.79
N SER A 8 9.96 -14.43 -53.06
CA SER A 8 9.50 -14.54 -51.68
C SER A 8 10.34 -13.63 -50.78
N ALA A 9 9.67 -12.74 -50.04
CA ALA A 9 10.25 -12.03 -48.91
C ALA A 9 9.92 -12.83 -47.65
N ASP A 10 10.89 -13.64 -47.21
CA ASP A 10 10.95 -14.16 -45.85
C ASP A 10 11.08 -12.96 -44.90
N SER A 11 9.98 -12.59 -44.25
CA SER A 11 10.04 -11.86 -42.99
C SER A 11 10.33 -12.87 -41.90
N SER A 12 11.61 -13.06 -41.60
CA SER A 12 12.09 -13.73 -40.39
C SER A 12 11.59 -12.95 -39.17
N GLU A 13 10.43 -13.35 -38.68
CA GLU A 13 9.91 -12.95 -37.38
C GLU A 13 10.86 -13.51 -36.33
N SER A 14 11.67 -12.63 -35.74
CA SER A 14 12.58 -12.93 -34.65
C SER A 14 11.79 -13.57 -33.51
N ALA A 15 11.88 -14.89 -33.41
CA ALA A 15 11.32 -15.65 -32.32
C ALA A 15 11.86 -15.08 -31.01
N THR A 16 10.97 -14.46 -30.25
CA THR A 16 11.25 -14.09 -28.86
C THR A 16 11.51 -15.40 -28.13
N PRO A 17 12.67 -15.61 -27.48
CA PRO A 17 12.96 -16.88 -26.84
C PRO A 17 11.91 -17.12 -25.76
N GLU A 18 11.12 -18.18 -25.93
CA GLU A 18 10.22 -18.72 -24.92
C GLU A 18 11.05 -18.92 -23.65
N THR A 19 10.81 -18.08 -22.65
CA THR A 19 11.47 -18.18 -21.35
C THR A 19 11.06 -19.53 -20.77
N ALA A 20 12.01 -20.47 -20.71
CA ALA A 20 11.78 -21.78 -20.10
C ALA A 20 11.11 -21.58 -18.74
N SER A 21 9.93 -22.18 -18.56
CA SER A 21 9.14 -22.11 -17.34
C SER A 21 10.03 -22.46 -16.13
N ARG A 22 10.30 -21.48 -15.26
CA ARG A 22 11.12 -21.70 -14.06
C ARG A 22 10.41 -22.75 -13.18
N PRO A 23 11.14 -23.76 -12.67
CA PRO A 23 10.52 -24.76 -11.81
C PRO A 23 9.94 -24.07 -10.58
N TRP A 24 8.68 -24.36 -10.23
CA TRP A 24 7.95 -23.74 -9.10
C TRP A 24 7.31 -22.37 -9.33
N ALA A 25 7.11 -21.95 -10.59
CA ALA A 25 6.40 -20.70 -10.90
C ALA A 25 5.01 -20.59 -10.23
N ASP A 26 4.31 -21.70 -10.01
CA ASP A 26 2.96 -21.75 -9.45
C ASP A 26 2.88 -21.93 -7.92
N VAL A 27 4.02 -22.01 -7.21
CA VAL A 27 4.03 -22.22 -5.76
C VAL A 27 3.26 -21.13 -5.03
N GLN A 28 2.34 -21.51 -4.16
CA GLN A 28 1.62 -20.54 -3.33
C GLN A 28 2.34 -20.34 -1.99
N PRO A 29 2.14 -19.20 -1.31
CA PRO A 29 2.57 -19.03 0.08
C PRO A 29 2.00 -20.14 0.97
N GLU A 30 2.82 -20.67 1.89
CA GLU A 30 2.45 -21.81 2.75
C GLU A 30 2.44 -21.43 4.23
N HIS A 31 3.33 -20.52 4.61
CA HIS A 31 3.45 -20.03 5.97
C HIS A 31 2.88 -18.62 6.05
N PHE A 32 2.09 -18.35 7.07
CA PHE A 32 1.38 -17.09 7.21
C PHE A 32 1.64 -16.44 8.57
N LYS A 33 1.83 -15.13 8.57
CA LYS A 33 1.97 -14.29 9.76
C LYS A 33 1.10 -13.04 9.61
N MET A 34 0.69 -12.46 10.73
CA MET A 34 -0.01 -11.19 10.73
C MET A 34 0.99 -10.03 10.75
N LEU A 35 0.75 -9.04 9.90
CA LEU A 35 1.43 -7.75 9.93
C LEU A 35 0.46 -6.64 10.32
N ARG A 36 0.91 -5.76 11.20
CA ARG A 36 0.27 -4.49 11.48
C ARG A 36 0.93 -3.39 10.66
N LEU A 37 0.10 -2.69 9.89
CA LEU A 37 0.46 -1.45 9.21
C LEU A 37 -0.02 -0.28 10.08
N ALA A 38 0.90 0.44 10.71
CA ALA A 38 0.57 1.54 11.63
C ALA A 38 -0.20 2.67 10.93
N PRO A 39 -1.13 3.38 11.60
CA PRO A 39 -1.78 4.54 11.00
C PRO A 39 -0.73 5.61 10.63
N LEU A 40 -0.83 6.19 9.45
CA LEU A 40 0.06 7.27 8.99
C LEU A 40 -0.76 8.52 8.64
N PRO A 41 -0.15 9.71 8.66
CA PRO A 41 -0.80 10.95 8.23
C PRO A 41 -1.42 10.83 6.83
N ILE A 42 -2.40 11.65 6.52
CA ILE A 42 -2.97 11.70 5.17
C ILE A 42 -1.87 12.07 4.17
N ASP A 43 -1.82 11.35 3.05
CA ASP A 43 -0.87 11.58 1.97
C ASP A 43 -1.60 12.14 0.76
N ARG A 44 -0.99 13.10 0.05
CA ARG A 44 -1.63 13.71 -1.12
C ARG A 44 -1.91 12.70 -2.24
N SER A 45 -1.06 11.70 -2.45
CA SER A 45 -1.22 10.74 -3.53
C SER A 45 -1.94 9.46 -3.13
N THR A 46 -1.81 8.99 -1.88
CA THR A 46 -2.47 7.75 -1.43
C THR A 46 -3.69 7.98 -0.53
N GLY A 47 -3.98 9.22 -0.12
CA GLY A 47 -5.11 9.56 0.73
C GLY A 47 -4.95 9.12 2.20
N ALA A 48 -6.05 8.72 2.82
CA ALA A 48 -6.07 8.29 4.21
C ALA A 48 -5.34 6.96 4.40
N ARG A 49 -4.53 6.87 5.45
CA ARG A 49 -3.71 5.70 5.75
C ARG A 49 -4.00 5.16 7.16
N PRO A 50 -5.18 4.57 7.37
CA PRO A 50 -5.59 4.07 8.68
C PRO A 50 -4.76 2.86 9.11
N LEU A 51 -4.85 2.52 10.40
CA LEU A 51 -4.37 1.24 10.92
C LEU A 51 -4.98 0.10 10.07
N ARG A 52 -4.14 -0.83 9.63
CA ARG A 52 -4.57 -2.04 8.91
C ARG A 52 -3.81 -3.25 9.40
N PHE A 53 -4.47 -4.39 9.42
CA PHE A 53 -3.84 -5.69 9.58
C PHE A 53 -3.86 -6.40 8.24
N VAL A 54 -2.72 -6.94 7.83
CA VAL A 54 -2.54 -7.66 6.57
C VAL A 54 -1.87 -9.00 6.86
N GLN A 55 -2.03 -9.96 5.97
CA GLN A 55 -1.39 -11.27 6.11
C GLN A 55 -0.13 -11.29 5.25
N PHE A 56 1.00 -11.62 5.87
CA PHE A 56 2.25 -11.92 5.20
C PHE A 56 2.35 -13.42 4.98
N GLY A 57 2.52 -13.83 3.72
CA GLY A 57 2.69 -15.21 3.33
C GLY A 57 4.08 -15.44 2.75
N TYR A 58 4.71 -16.58 3.06
CA TYR A 58 5.95 -16.99 2.40
C TYR A 58 6.00 -18.49 2.10
N ALA A 59 6.78 -18.85 1.08
CA ALA A 59 7.11 -20.23 0.72
C ALA A 59 8.55 -20.31 0.22
N GLU A 60 9.23 -21.40 0.55
CA GLU A 60 10.62 -21.68 0.15
C GLU A 60 10.69 -22.98 -0.64
N ARG A 61 11.52 -23.01 -1.68
CA ARG A 61 11.88 -24.22 -2.43
C ARG A 61 13.37 -24.26 -2.66
N HIS A 62 13.94 -25.46 -2.56
CA HIS A 62 15.37 -25.67 -2.72
C HIS A 62 15.64 -26.92 -3.56
N SER A 63 16.62 -26.82 -4.44
CA SER A 63 17.24 -27.91 -5.16
C SER A 63 18.74 -27.68 -5.24
N LYS A 64 19.48 -28.60 -5.87
CA LYS A 64 20.92 -28.41 -6.10
C LYS A 64 21.23 -27.24 -7.05
N ALA A 65 20.35 -26.96 -8.02
CA ALA A 65 20.57 -25.95 -9.04
C ALA A 65 19.91 -24.61 -8.69
N LEU A 66 18.68 -24.66 -8.19
CA LEU A 66 17.86 -23.47 -7.95
C LEU A 66 17.27 -23.45 -6.55
N SER A 67 17.12 -22.24 -5.99
CA SER A 67 16.26 -21.98 -4.83
C SER A 67 15.29 -20.84 -5.13
N LEU A 68 14.12 -20.88 -4.50
CA LEU A 68 13.08 -19.86 -4.57
C LEU A 68 12.66 -19.48 -3.16
N LEU A 69 12.56 -18.18 -2.91
CA LEU A 69 11.72 -17.60 -1.87
C LEU A 69 10.60 -16.82 -2.53
N ARG A 70 9.35 -17.17 -2.23
CA ARG A 70 8.18 -16.38 -2.60
C ARG A 70 7.64 -15.70 -1.36
N LEU A 71 7.55 -14.37 -1.42
CA LEU A 71 6.96 -13.52 -0.39
C LEU A 71 5.69 -12.88 -0.94
N SER A 72 4.68 -12.73 -0.09
CA SER A 72 3.40 -12.15 -0.48
C SER A 72 2.77 -11.38 0.68
N VAL A 73 1.99 -10.35 0.36
CA VAL A 73 1.13 -9.66 1.33
C VAL A 73 -0.30 -9.62 0.81
N SER A 74 -1.23 -10.26 1.53
CA SER A 74 -2.65 -10.20 1.24
C SER A 74 -3.35 -9.19 2.15
N VAL A 75 -4.22 -8.36 1.55
CA VAL A 75 -4.99 -7.34 2.27
C VAL A 75 -6.42 -7.87 2.46
N PRO A 76 -6.88 -8.07 3.71
CA PRO A 76 -8.23 -8.58 3.96
C PRO A 76 -9.32 -7.74 3.27
N GLY A 77 -10.27 -8.42 2.61
CA GLY A 77 -11.38 -7.78 1.91
C GLY A 77 -11.01 -7.12 0.57
N GLN A 78 -9.78 -7.28 0.08
CA GLN A 78 -9.32 -6.69 -1.18
C GLN A 78 -8.74 -7.77 -2.10
N HIS A 79 -9.31 -7.89 -3.31
CA HIS A 79 -8.74 -8.74 -4.36
C HIS A 79 -7.67 -7.96 -5.11
N LEU A 80 -6.45 -8.49 -5.12
CA LEU A 80 -5.32 -7.91 -5.83
C LEU A 80 -5.09 -8.63 -7.15
N ARG A 81 -4.42 -7.97 -8.10
CA ARG A 81 -4.02 -8.61 -9.35
C ARG A 81 -2.94 -9.68 -9.08
N LYS A 82 -2.77 -10.61 -10.02
CA LYS A 82 -1.66 -11.58 -9.99
C LYS A 82 -0.33 -10.83 -9.87
N GLU A 83 0.58 -11.33 -9.04
CA GLU A 83 1.91 -10.75 -8.72
C GLU A 83 1.90 -9.39 -7.99
N GLN A 84 0.74 -8.81 -7.69
CA GLN A 84 0.68 -7.63 -6.84
C GLN A 84 0.92 -8.03 -5.38
N ASN A 85 1.71 -7.24 -4.65
CA ASN A 85 2.23 -7.55 -3.32
C ASN A 85 3.09 -8.82 -3.25
N GLN A 86 3.60 -9.29 -4.38
CA GLN A 86 4.43 -10.49 -4.43
C GLN A 86 5.87 -10.13 -4.79
N LEU A 87 6.81 -10.70 -4.05
CA LEU A 87 8.24 -10.62 -4.32
C LEU A 87 8.79 -12.04 -4.35
N ASP A 88 9.31 -12.43 -5.50
CA ASP A 88 10.01 -13.69 -5.69
C ASP A 88 11.51 -13.43 -5.77
N ILE A 89 12.28 -14.22 -5.04
CA ILE A 89 13.73 -14.22 -5.09
C ILE A 89 14.19 -15.59 -5.52
N TRP A 90 14.85 -15.62 -6.67
CA TRP A 90 15.40 -16.81 -7.27
C TRP A 90 16.90 -16.81 -7.11
N LEU A 91 17.44 -17.97 -6.73
CA LEU A 91 18.86 -18.20 -6.66
C LEU A 91 19.25 -19.26 -7.68
N ASP A 92 20.25 -18.95 -8.48
CA ASP A 92 20.95 -19.93 -9.31
C ASP A 92 22.28 -20.29 -8.64
N HIS A 93 22.37 -21.51 -8.15
CA HIS A 93 23.53 -22.02 -7.43
C HIS A 93 24.71 -22.35 -8.36
N SER A 94 24.46 -22.55 -9.66
CA SER A 94 25.53 -22.86 -10.62
C SER A 94 26.41 -21.64 -10.90
N ILE A 95 25.80 -20.47 -10.95
CA ILE A 95 26.46 -19.17 -11.21
C ILE A 95 26.44 -18.22 -10.01
N GLN A 96 25.97 -18.69 -8.85
CA GLN A 96 25.87 -17.92 -7.59
C GLN A 96 25.14 -16.59 -7.75
N ARG A 97 23.98 -16.63 -8.40
CA ARG A 97 23.24 -15.44 -8.82
C ARG A 97 21.89 -15.31 -8.12
N VAL A 98 21.55 -14.09 -7.76
CA VAL A 98 20.22 -13.69 -7.25
C VAL A 98 19.46 -12.99 -8.37
N SER A 99 18.23 -13.39 -8.63
CA SER A 99 17.31 -12.65 -9.50
C SER A 99 15.98 -12.36 -8.78
N ILE A 100 15.42 -11.20 -9.06
CA ILE A 100 14.21 -10.69 -8.40
C ILE A 100 13.08 -10.70 -9.43
N SER A 101 11.92 -11.24 -9.03
CA SER A 101 10.69 -11.24 -9.83
C SER A 101 9.54 -10.63 -9.02
N PRO A 102 8.61 -9.88 -9.65
CA PRO A 102 8.50 -9.63 -11.08
C PRO A 102 9.57 -8.65 -11.61
N GLU A 103 10.11 -8.94 -12.80
CA GLU A 103 11.11 -8.09 -13.48
C GLU A 103 10.58 -6.68 -13.76
N ARG A 104 9.25 -6.55 -13.91
CA ARG A 104 8.54 -5.27 -14.08
C ARG A 104 8.42 -4.44 -12.80
N GLY A 105 9.16 -4.81 -11.76
CA GLY A 105 9.25 -4.15 -10.47
C GLY A 105 8.11 -4.52 -9.50
N LEU A 106 8.45 -4.48 -8.22
CA LEU A 106 7.54 -4.80 -7.12
C LEU A 106 6.39 -3.79 -7.04
N LEU A 107 5.17 -4.28 -7.25
CA LEU A 107 3.94 -3.52 -7.05
C LEU A 107 3.40 -3.76 -5.64
N THR A 108 3.16 -2.69 -4.88
CA THR A 108 2.60 -2.80 -3.54
C THR A 108 1.31 -2.02 -3.37
N GLU A 109 0.40 -2.59 -2.59
CA GLU A 109 -0.90 -2.05 -2.22
C GLU A 109 -1.23 -2.51 -0.79
N PRO A 110 -1.65 -1.63 0.13
CA PRO A 110 -1.74 -0.17 0.00
C PRO A 110 -0.37 0.51 -0.23
N LEU A 111 -0.35 1.45 -1.19
CA LEU A 111 0.82 2.25 -1.53
C LEU A 111 1.34 3.08 -0.34
N ASN A 112 2.65 3.31 -0.30
CA ASN A 112 3.33 4.17 0.70
C ASN A 112 3.05 3.76 2.17
N ARG A 113 3.08 2.45 2.43
CA ARG A 113 2.91 1.86 3.78
C ARG A 113 4.15 1.15 4.31
N GLY A 114 5.24 1.14 3.54
CA GLY A 114 6.49 0.45 3.88
C GLY A 114 6.59 -1.00 3.38
N ILE A 115 5.54 -1.53 2.72
CA ILE A 115 5.45 -2.94 2.32
C ILE A 115 6.61 -3.33 1.39
N GLY A 116 6.95 -2.47 0.42
CA GLY A 116 8.04 -2.74 -0.53
C GLY A 116 9.38 -2.93 0.17
N GLY A 117 9.76 -1.98 1.02
CA GLY A 117 11.00 -2.08 1.80
C GLY A 117 11.00 -3.28 2.74
N PHE A 118 9.86 -3.59 3.38
CA PHE A 118 9.72 -4.79 4.20
C PHE A 118 9.96 -6.09 3.41
N LEU A 119 9.34 -6.23 2.24
CA LEU A 119 9.50 -7.43 1.40
C LEU A 119 10.95 -7.59 0.92
N ILE A 120 11.58 -6.50 0.49
CA ILE A 120 12.99 -6.49 0.07
C ILE A 120 13.89 -6.89 1.24
N ALA A 121 13.68 -6.31 2.43
CA ALA A 121 14.46 -6.62 3.63
C ALA A 121 14.34 -8.10 4.03
N GLN A 122 13.12 -8.66 4.02
CA GLN A 122 12.89 -10.09 4.27
C GLN A 122 13.61 -10.97 3.24
N GLY A 123 13.57 -10.54 1.99
CA GLY A 123 14.27 -11.19 0.91
C GLY A 123 15.79 -11.21 1.07
N ALA A 124 16.38 -10.03 1.32
CA ALA A 124 17.80 -9.87 1.61
C ALA A 124 18.23 -10.73 2.80
N GLN A 125 17.43 -10.73 3.87
CA GLN A 125 17.68 -11.53 5.07
C GLN A 125 17.75 -13.03 4.75
N TRP A 126 16.84 -13.54 3.92
CA TRP A 126 16.83 -14.94 3.52
C TRP A 126 18.07 -15.31 2.70
N VAL A 127 18.46 -14.48 1.72
CA VAL A 127 19.66 -14.72 0.91
C VAL A 127 20.92 -14.68 1.78
N GLN A 128 21.09 -13.62 2.58
CA GLN A 128 22.28 -13.42 3.42
C GLN A 128 22.49 -14.54 4.45
N LYS A 129 21.42 -15.18 4.92
CA LYS A 129 21.52 -16.25 5.91
C LYS A 129 22.34 -17.45 5.43
N LYS A 130 22.33 -17.75 4.12
CA LYS A 130 22.99 -18.94 3.55
C LYS A 130 23.95 -18.62 2.40
N TRP A 131 23.72 -17.52 1.68
CA TRP A 131 24.40 -17.18 0.44
C TRP A 131 24.81 -15.70 0.38
N PRO A 132 25.56 -15.18 1.37
CA PRO A 132 25.93 -13.76 1.41
C PRO A 132 26.82 -13.34 0.23
N THR A 133 27.60 -14.27 -0.34
CA THR A 133 28.52 -14.02 -1.46
C THR A 133 27.84 -14.02 -2.83
N TYR A 134 26.54 -14.33 -2.91
CA TYR A 134 25.84 -14.39 -4.19
C TYR A 134 25.61 -12.97 -4.71
N CYS A 135 25.65 -12.80 -6.02
CA CYS A 135 25.50 -11.50 -6.65
C CYS A 135 24.14 -11.35 -7.32
N PHE A 136 23.52 -10.17 -7.20
CA PHE A 136 22.37 -9.82 -8.04
C PHE A 136 22.86 -9.13 -9.32
N GLU A 137 22.14 -9.36 -10.42
CA GLU A 137 22.41 -8.67 -11.69
C GLU A 137 21.85 -7.25 -11.69
N SER A 138 22.40 -6.44 -12.61
CA SER A 138 21.80 -5.16 -12.91
C SER A 138 20.39 -5.37 -13.45
N LEU A 139 19.45 -4.58 -12.93
CA LEU A 139 18.03 -4.70 -13.28
C LEU A 139 17.50 -3.34 -13.71
N ASP A 140 16.94 -3.29 -14.91
CA ASP A 140 16.28 -2.09 -15.42
C ASP A 140 15.01 -1.80 -14.62
N LEU A 141 14.89 -0.55 -14.18
CA LEU A 141 13.73 -0.09 -13.44
C LEU A 141 12.62 0.36 -14.42
N PRO A 142 11.35 0.02 -14.16
CA PRO A 142 10.25 0.38 -15.03
C PRO A 142 10.10 1.89 -15.24
N ALA A 143 10.04 2.32 -16.50
CA ALA A 143 9.86 3.71 -16.90
C ALA A 143 8.51 4.31 -16.46
N LYS A 144 7.50 3.48 -16.13
CA LYS A 144 6.18 3.95 -15.65
C LYS A 144 6.26 4.89 -14.45
N TYR A 145 7.30 4.75 -13.63
CA TYR A 145 7.52 5.60 -12.46
C TYR A 145 8.28 6.88 -12.79
N ALA A 146 8.95 6.96 -13.94
CA ALA A 146 9.75 8.13 -14.31
C ALA A 146 8.88 9.35 -14.67
N LEU A 147 7.66 9.12 -15.14
CA LEU A 147 6.72 10.18 -15.56
C LEU A 147 6.15 10.99 -14.37
N GLN A 148 6.20 10.45 -13.15
CA GLN A 148 5.71 11.13 -11.96
C GLN A 148 6.81 11.21 -10.90
N GLU A 149 7.32 12.41 -10.68
CA GLU A 149 8.49 12.66 -9.81
C GLU A 149 8.32 12.07 -8.40
N ASP A 150 7.17 12.28 -7.76
CA ASP A 150 6.90 11.72 -6.43
C ASP A 150 7.01 10.19 -6.38
N MET A 151 6.53 9.51 -7.43
CA MET A 151 6.58 8.04 -7.51
C MET A 151 8.00 7.55 -7.77
N ARG A 152 8.75 8.25 -8.63
CA ARG A 152 10.18 8.04 -8.87
C ARG A 152 10.99 8.16 -7.59
N LEU A 153 10.85 9.29 -6.88
CA LEU A 153 11.57 9.55 -5.63
C LEU A 153 11.24 8.52 -4.54
N ARG A 154 9.97 8.11 -4.43
CA ARG A 154 9.55 7.05 -3.47
C ARG A 154 10.19 5.70 -3.79
N ARG A 155 10.20 5.29 -5.07
CA ARG A 155 10.84 4.05 -5.53
C ARG A 155 12.34 4.08 -5.22
N ASP A 156 13.03 5.14 -5.64
CA ASP A 156 14.47 5.29 -5.44
C ASP A 156 14.85 5.33 -3.97
N HIS A 157 14.09 6.08 -3.15
CA HIS A 157 14.31 6.10 -1.71
C HIS A 157 14.14 4.71 -1.09
N CYS A 158 13.10 3.96 -1.50
CA CYS A 158 12.89 2.59 -1.03
C CYS A 158 14.06 1.67 -1.39
N LEU A 159 14.55 1.72 -2.63
CA LEU A 159 15.66 0.89 -3.10
C LEU A 159 16.98 1.24 -2.40
N ARG A 160 17.32 2.54 -2.34
CA ARG A 160 18.55 3.02 -1.69
C ARG A 160 18.57 2.73 -0.19
N THR A 161 17.42 2.82 0.49
CA THR A 161 17.31 2.46 1.91
C THR A 161 17.54 0.96 2.15
N GLN A 162 17.46 0.12 1.11
CA GLN A 162 17.73 -1.31 1.19
C GLN A 162 19.15 -1.66 0.68
N GLY A 163 19.98 -0.66 0.39
CA GLY A 163 21.37 -0.84 -0.04
C GLY A 163 21.57 -0.96 -1.56
N PHE A 164 20.53 -0.78 -2.37
CA PHE A 164 20.67 -0.77 -3.83
C PHE A 164 21.18 0.59 -4.33
N ASP A 165 22.13 0.55 -5.27
CA ASP A 165 22.51 1.73 -6.03
C ASP A 165 21.59 1.90 -7.24
N VAL A 166 21.02 3.10 -7.39
CA VAL A 166 20.08 3.44 -8.46
C VAL A 166 20.71 4.51 -9.34
N VAL A 167 21.05 4.11 -10.56
CA VAL A 167 21.76 4.93 -11.55
C VAL A 167 20.81 5.26 -12.70
N TYR A 168 20.91 6.49 -13.19
CA TYR A 168 20.16 6.97 -14.35
C TYR A 168 21.07 7.03 -15.57
N GLU A 169 20.56 6.58 -16.71
CA GLU A 169 21.32 6.55 -17.97
C GLU A 169 21.19 7.84 -18.77
N ASP A 170 20.14 8.63 -18.51
CA ASP A 170 19.78 9.82 -19.25
C ASP A 170 19.55 11.03 -18.34
N ALA A 171 19.84 12.22 -18.86
CA ALA A 171 19.62 13.48 -18.15
C ALA A 171 18.14 13.77 -17.86
N LEU A 172 17.22 13.15 -18.62
CA LEU A 172 15.78 13.26 -18.41
C LEU A 172 15.24 12.30 -17.34
N LEU A 173 16.12 11.48 -16.75
CA LEU A 173 15.80 10.54 -15.66
C LEU A 173 14.71 9.53 -16.03
N LEU A 174 14.57 9.19 -17.31
CA LEU A 174 13.54 8.28 -17.82
C LEU A 174 13.99 6.82 -17.75
N LYS A 175 15.29 6.57 -17.81
CA LYS A 175 15.90 5.24 -17.76
C LYS A 175 16.77 5.14 -16.52
N ALA A 176 16.37 4.24 -15.64
CA ALA A 176 17.11 3.95 -14.42
C ALA A 176 17.33 2.45 -14.31
N ARG A 177 18.44 2.07 -13.70
CA ARG A 177 18.76 0.67 -13.38
C ARG A 177 19.30 0.58 -11.96
N ILE A 178 19.15 -0.60 -11.38
CA ILE A 178 19.89 -1.00 -10.19
C ILE A 178 21.24 -1.56 -10.66
N GLU A 179 22.35 -1.14 -10.06
CA GLU A 179 23.67 -1.72 -10.39
C GLU A 179 23.83 -3.12 -9.80
N ALA A 180 24.70 -3.95 -10.37
CA ALA A 180 24.99 -5.26 -9.79
C ALA A 180 25.74 -5.12 -8.45
N GLY A 181 25.53 -6.06 -7.52
CA GLY A 181 26.17 -6.04 -6.21
C GLY A 181 26.08 -7.38 -5.49
N GLN A 182 26.71 -7.48 -4.31
CA GLN A 182 26.64 -8.68 -3.47
C GLN A 182 25.42 -8.63 -2.55
N ALA A 183 24.82 -9.78 -2.30
CA ALA A 183 23.69 -9.89 -1.38
C ALA A 183 24.07 -9.45 0.05
N ALA A 184 25.32 -9.63 0.48
CA ALA A 184 25.84 -9.19 1.77
C ALA A 184 25.75 -7.67 1.99
N ASP A 185 25.78 -6.87 0.91
CA ASP A 185 25.77 -5.40 0.99
C ASP A 185 24.36 -4.84 1.18
N LEU A 186 23.33 -5.67 0.98
CA LEU A 186 21.93 -5.26 1.16
C LEU A 186 21.59 -5.10 2.64
N TYR A 187 20.67 -4.19 2.93
CA TYR A 187 20.17 -4.01 4.29
C TYR A 187 18.95 -4.90 4.55
N THR A 188 18.94 -5.54 5.72
CA THR A 188 17.89 -6.47 6.16
C THR A 188 16.89 -5.83 7.12
N THR A 189 17.04 -4.53 7.38
CA THR A 189 16.18 -3.77 8.28
C THR A 189 15.06 -3.08 7.51
N TRP A 190 13.92 -2.94 8.18
CA TRP A 190 12.78 -2.16 7.69
C TRP A 190 12.30 -1.20 8.78
N ASN A 191 11.43 -0.27 8.40
CA ASN A 191 10.85 0.66 9.35
C ASN A 191 9.79 -0.06 10.22
N ASN A 192 10.21 -0.41 11.44
CA ASN A 192 9.36 -1.05 12.45
C ASN A 192 8.25 -0.15 12.99
N GLU A 193 8.29 1.18 12.81
CA GLU A 193 7.18 2.04 13.19
C GLU A 193 6.02 1.93 12.18
N LYS A 194 6.33 1.63 10.91
CA LYS A 194 5.33 1.47 9.84
C LYS A 194 4.75 0.07 9.78
N ILE A 195 5.60 -0.95 9.90
CA ILE A 195 5.22 -2.36 9.72
C ILE A 195 5.81 -3.20 10.85
N GLN A 196 4.96 -3.97 11.52
CA GLN A 196 5.33 -4.86 12.61
C GLN A 196 4.68 -6.23 12.43
N PHE A 197 5.40 -7.29 12.79
CA PHE A 197 4.77 -8.57 13.06
C PHE A 197 3.90 -8.44 14.31
N VAL A 198 2.74 -9.09 14.30
CA VAL A 198 1.84 -9.15 15.45
C VAL A 198 1.53 -10.61 15.74
N GLU A 199 1.83 -11.03 16.96
CA GLU A 199 1.48 -12.35 17.44
C GLU A 199 -0.01 -12.42 17.79
N ILE A 200 -0.56 -13.63 17.84
CA ILE A 200 -2.00 -13.84 18.04
C ILE A 200 -2.48 -13.22 19.36
N LEU A 201 -1.68 -13.34 20.43
CA LEU A 201 -2.04 -12.79 21.73
C LEU A 201 -2.03 -11.25 21.72
N ASP A 202 -1.05 -10.64 21.06
CA ASP A 202 -0.97 -9.18 20.91
C ASP A 202 -2.16 -8.66 20.08
N ALA A 203 -2.53 -9.38 19.01
CA ALA A 203 -3.71 -9.06 18.22
C ALA A 203 -5.00 -9.14 19.05
N ALA A 204 -5.15 -10.18 19.88
CA ALA A 204 -6.30 -10.33 20.77
C ALA A 204 -6.36 -9.20 21.81
N GLN A 205 -5.23 -8.79 22.38
CA GLN A 205 -5.15 -7.66 23.31
C GLN A 205 -5.51 -6.34 22.62
N MET A 206 -5.02 -6.11 21.39
CA MET A 206 -5.40 -4.93 20.60
C MET A 206 -6.89 -4.89 20.31
N LEU A 207 -7.51 -6.03 19.99
CA LEU A 207 -8.95 -6.14 19.77
C LEU A 207 -9.74 -5.84 21.05
N GLN A 208 -9.32 -6.41 22.19
CA GLN A 208 -9.96 -6.15 23.48
C GLN A 208 -9.88 -4.67 23.87
N GLN A 209 -8.72 -4.03 23.66
CA GLN A 209 -8.55 -2.61 23.92
C GLN A 209 -9.41 -1.75 22.98
N ALA A 210 -9.51 -2.12 21.70
CA ALA A 210 -10.34 -1.42 20.74
C ALA A 210 -11.83 -1.47 21.13
N GLU A 211 -12.31 -2.63 21.59
CA GLU A 211 -13.67 -2.82 22.08
C GLU A 211 -13.97 -1.91 23.29
N GLN A 212 -13.08 -1.89 24.29
CA GLN A 212 -13.21 -1.00 25.44
C GLN A 212 -13.27 0.47 25.03
N ASN A 213 -12.36 0.89 24.13
CA ASN A 213 -12.33 2.26 23.61
C ASN A 213 -13.62 2.62 22.85
N LEU A 214 -14.20 1.68 22.09
CA LEU A 214 -15.46 1.89 21.38
C LEU A 214 -16.63 2.08 22.35
N GLN A 215 -16.71 1.27 23.40
CA GLN A 215 -17.73 1.40 24.45
C GLN A 215 -17.63 2.76 25.16
N GLU A 216 -16.43 3.21 25.50
CA GLU A 216 -16.22 4.56 26.06
C GLU A 216 -16.67 5.68 25.13
N GLN A 217 -16.39 5.56 23.82
CA GLN A 217 -16.82 6.53 22.83
C GLN A 217 -18.34 6.55 22.68
N GLU A 218 -19.00 5.39 22.72
CA GLU A 218 -20.45 5.28 22.66
C GLU A 218 -21.13 5.99 23.85
N LEU A 219 -20.61 5.80 25.06
CA LEU A 219 -21.10 6.52 26.24
C LEU A 219 -20.94 8.04 26.11
N LYS A 220 -19.80 8.50 25.59
CA LYS A 220 -19.54 9.93 25.31
C LYS A 220 -20.50 10.48 24.25
N LEU A 221 -20.81 9.70 23.22
CA LEU A 221 -21.77 10.07 22.17
C LEU A 221 -23.18 10.21 22.74
N ARG A 222 -23.66 9.23 23.51
CA ARG A 222 -24.97 9.29 24.18
C ARG A 222 -25.10 10.54 25.05
N GLY A 223 -24.07 10.86 25.85
CA GLY A 223 -24.07 12.06 26.67
C GLY A 223 -24.09 13.37 25.86
N LYS A 224 -23.52 13.40 24.65
CA LYS A 224 -23.62 14.55 23.75
C LYS A 224 -25.00 14.65 23.12
N ASP A 225 -25.59 13.53 22.71
CA ASP A 225 -26.93 13.49 22.11
C ASP A 225 -27.99 13.95 23.12
N GLU A 226 -27.87 13.56 24.38
CA GLU A 226 -28.74 14.06 25.46
C GLU A 226 -28.64 15.58 25.61
N ARG A 227 -27.43 16.15 25.59
CA ARG A 227 -27.23 17.61 25.66
C ARG A 227 -27.80 18.33 24.45
N ILE A 228 -27.61 17.79 23.25
CA ILE A 228 -28.19 18.34 22.02
C ILE A 228 -29.71 18.32 22.13
N SER A 229 -30.30 17.22 22.58
CA SER A 229 -31.75 17.10 22.74
C SER A 229 -32.30 18.12 23.75
N LYS A 230 -31.56 18.39 24.83
CA LYS A 230 -31.91 19.41 25.82
C LYS A 230 -31.88 20.81 25.21
N TYR A 231 -30.80 21.17 24.52
CA TYR A 231 -30.70 22.47 23.86
C TYR A 231 -31.74 22.66 22.76
N GLN A 232 -32.10 21.62 22.01
CA GLN A 232 -33.18 21.69 21.02
C GLN A 232 -34.54 21.97 21.67
N ARG A 233 -34.82 21.35 22.83
CA ARG A 233 -36.06 21.62 23.60
C ARG A 233 -36.08 23.05 24.12
N GLU A 234 -34.97 23.53 24.68
CA GLU A 234 -34.83 24.90 25.19
C GLU A 234 -34.97 25.93 24.05
N ASP A 235 -34.31 25.72 22.91
CA ASP A 235 -34.42 26.59 21.72
C ASP A 235 -35.85 26.61 21.19
N THR A 236 -36.53 25.47 21.13
CA THR A 236 -37.95 25.41 20.73
C THR A 236 -38.83 26.22 21.69
N GLY A 237 -38.59 26.10 23.00
CA GLY A 237 -39.29 26.89 24.02
C GLY A 237 -39.02 28.40 23.91
N LEU A 238 -37.77 28.79 23.64
CA LEU A 238 -37.39 30.18 23.42
C LEU A 238 -38.07 30.75 22.17
N ARG A 239 -38.04 30.03 21.05
CA ARG A 239 -38.73 30.44 19.81
C ARG A 239 -40.23 30.60 20.01
N PHE A 240 -40.85 29.69 20.76
CA PHE A 240 -42.27 29.80 21.13
C PHE A 240 -42.54 31.08 21.94
N THR A 241 -41.73 31.34 22.97
CA THR A 241 -41.86 32.54 23.82
C THR A 241 -41.69 33.83 23.02
N ILE A 242 -40.68 33.87 22.13
CA ILE A 242 -40.46 35.01 21.22
C ILE A 242 -41.67 35.20 20.30
N ALA A 243 -42.20 34.13 19.71
CA ALA A 243 -43.39 34.21 18.85
C ALA A 243 -44.62 34.74 19.61
N CYS A 244 -44.84 34.30 20.85
CA CYS A 244 -45.90 34.82 21.72
C CYS A 244 -45.72 36.32 22.02
N LEU A 245 -44.50 36.76 22.34
CA LEU A 245 -44.21 38.18 22.59
C LEU A 245 -44.42 39.03 21.34
N VAL A 246 -43.99 38.55 20.17
CA VAL A 246 -44.21 39.24 18.89
C VAL A 246 -45.71 39.34 18.58
N ALA A 247 -46.46 38.26 18.72
CA ALA A 247 -47.91 38.27 18.49
C ALA A 247 -48.63 39.22 19.46
N PHE A 248 -48.24 39.23 20.73
CA PHE A 248 -48.78 40.16 21.73
C PHE A 248 -48.46 41.61 21.38
N ALA A 249 -47.22 41.93 21.01
CA ALA A 249 -46.81 43.28 20.64
C ALA A 249 -47.57 43.79 19.40
N VAL A 250 -47.74 42.94 18.37
CA VAL A 250 -48.53 43.27 17.16
C VAL A 250 -50.00 43.51 17.51
N PHE A 251 -50.57 42.68 18.38
CA PHE A 251 -51.96 42.85 18.84
C PHE A 251 -52.15 44.17 19.61
N GLN A 252 -51.26 44.48 20.55
CA GLN A 252 -51.28 45.74 21.30
C GLN A 252 -51.13 46.96 20.38
N ALA A 253 -50.22 46.90 19.41
CA ALA A 253 -50.07 47.95 18.41
C ALA A 253 -51.34 48.13 17.57
N GLY A 254 -51.98 47.03 17.17
CA GLY A 254 -53.26 47.05 16.45
C GLY A 254 -54.39 47.69 17.26
N LEU A 255 -54.50 47.35 18.56
CA LEU A 255 -55.47 47.98 19.47
C LEU A 255 -55.21 49.49 19.63
N LEU A 256 -53.95 49.89 19.80
CA LEU A 256 -53.59 51.31 19.92
C LEU A 256 -53.94 52.09 18.65
N ILE A 257 -53.66 51.54 17.47
CA ILE A 257 -54.03 52.15 16.19
C ILE A 257 -55.55 52.27 16.09
N TRP A 258 -56.30 51.21 16.42
CA TRP A 258 -57.76 51.22 16.38
C TRP A 258 -58.36 52.27 17.32
N ILE A 259 -57.87 52.38 18.55
CA ILE A 259 -58.31 53.42 19.50
C ILE A 259 -57.98 54.82 18.96
N ALA A 260 -56.82 55.01 18.33
CA ALA A 260 -56.41 56.30 17.80
C ALA A 260 -57.21 56.73 16.55
N THR A 261 -57.66 55.77 15.73
CA THR A 261 -58.43 56.04 14.51
C THR A 261 -59.95 56.10 14.71
N HIS A 262 -60.49 55.53 15.79
CA HIS A 262 -61.92 55.60 16.13
C HIS A 262 -62.29 56.71 17.12
N ARG A 263 -61.49 57.78 17.16
CA ARG A 263 -61.78 58.99 17.92
C ARG A 263 -62.22 60.13 17.03
#